data_AF-K9D6N7-F1
#
_entry.id   AF-K9D6N7-F1
#
_cell.length_a   1.000
_cell.length_b   1.000
_cell.length_c   1.000
_cell.angle_alpha   90.00
_cell.angle_beta   90.00
_cell.angle_gamma   90.00
#
_symmetry.space_group_name_H-M   'P 1'
#
loop_
_entity.id
_entity.type
_entity.pdbx_description
1 polymer ?
#
loop_
_entity_poly.entity_id
_entity_poly.type
_entity_poly.pdbx_seq_one_letter_code
_entity_poly.pdbx_strand_id
1 'polypeptide(L)'
;MTPCAWIGIAACLPLWAQASIPYVYPFNAMSGQEVVEHRLKEPKTQLDYINREKVEAYLNGIKDGAHGREWCLARPVLPDELNLAVVRRLKATRKPAELKENAAPLVLAELRRRFPCPKPGKKKR
;
A
#
# COMPACT_ATOMS: atom_id res chain seq x y z
N MET A 1 45.10 -46.38 43.74
CA MET A 1 44.25 -45.20 44.02
C MET A 1 44.16 -44.39 42.73
N THR A 2 43.10 -44.61 41.94
CA THR A 2 42.82 -43.91 40.68
C THR A 2 41.80 -42.81 40.94
N PRO A 3 42.09 -41.53 40.65
CA PRO A 3 41.09 -40.48 40.79
C PRO A 3 40.16 -40.45 39.57
N CYS A 4 38.86 -40.58 39.84
CA CYS A 4 37.78 -40.29 38.91
C CYS A 4 37.72 -38.79 38.64
N ALA A 5 38.05 -38.36 37.42
CA ALA A 5 37.84 -36.99 36.97
C ALA A 5 36.41 -36.84 36.43
N TRP A 6 35.54 -36.19 37.21
CA TRP A 6 34.21 -35.77 36.77
C TRP A 6 34.34 -34.49 35.93
N ILE A 7 34.15 -34.59 34.62
CA ILE A 7 34.01 -33.43 33.75
C ILE A 7 32.53 -33.04 33.72
N GLY A 8 32.19 -32.00 34.48
CA GLY A 8 30.88 -31.37 34.43
C GLY A 8 30.69 -30.65 33.10
N ILE A 9 29.70 -31.08 32.31
CA ILE A 9 29.30 -30.40 31.09
C ILE A 9 28.49 -29.16 31.49
N ALA A 10 29.13 -27.99 31.43
CA ALA A 10 28.42 -26.72 31.52
C ALA A 10 27.58 -26.55 30.24
N ALA A 11 26.28 -26.78 30.34
CA ALA A 11 25.33 -26.49 29.27
C ALA A 11 25.20 -24.96 29.10
N CYS A 12 26.05 -24.39 28.26
CA CYS A 12 25.86 -23.04 27.74
C CYS A 12 24.60 -23.02 26.85
N LEU A 13 23.43 -22.80 27.44
CA LEU A 13 22.24 -22.47 26.68
C LEU A 13 22.45 -21.09 26.06
N PRO A 14 22.45 -20.95 24.72
CA PRO A 14 22.61 -19.66 24.09
C PRO A 14 21.36 -18.82 24.39
N LEU A 15 21.53 -17.79 25.23
CA LEU A 15 20.50 -16.81 25.58
C LEU A 15 20.12 -15.86 24.42
N TRP A 16 20.40 -16.23 23.18
CA TRP A 16 20.31 -15.38 21.99
C TRP A 16 19.61 -16.10 20.85
N ALA A 17 18.53 -16.82 21.15
CA ALA A 17 17.52 -17.13 20.16
C ALA A 17 16.26 -16.34 20.49
N GLN A 18 16.37 -15.00 20.45
CA GLN A 18 15.18 -14.18 20.26
C GLN A 18 14.66 -14.52 18.87
N ALA A 19 13.69 -15.43 18.79
CA ALA A 19 12.90 -15.59 17.60
C ALA A 19 12.33 -14.21 17.27
N SER A 20 12.83 -13.59 16.21
CA SER A 20 12.23 -12.36 15.70
C SER A 20 10.81 -12.71 15.29
N ILE A 21 9.82 -12.35 16.11
CA ILE A 21 8.43 -12.38 15.68
C ILE A 21 8.42 -11.49 14.43
N PRO A 22 8.06 -12.02 13.24
CA PRO A 22 7.97 -11.19 12.07
C PRO A 22 6.98 -10.09 12.43
N TYR A 23 7.49 -8.86 12.52
CA TYR A 23 6.64 -7.70 12.63
C TYR A 23 5.96 -7.59 11.28
N VAL A 24 4.83 -8.31 11.15
CA VAL A 24 3.86 -8.09 10.10
C VAL A 24 3.32 -6.72 10.44
N TYR A 25 3.98 -5.66 9.93
CA TYR A 25 3.28 -4.40 9.74
C TYR A 25 2.05 -4.82 8.95
N PRO A 26 0.83 -4.67 9.49
CA PRO A 26 -0.32 -4.74 8.61
C PRO A 26 -0.04 -3.60 7.64
N PHE A 27 0.45 -3.92 6.44
CA PHE A 27 0.43 -2.95 5.36
C PHE A 27 -0.98 -2.40 5.41
N ASN A 28 -1.14 -1.07 5.45
CA ASN A 28 -2.43 -0.40 5.47
C ASN A 28 -3.13 -0.68 4.13
N ALA A 29 -3.41 -1.94 3.85
CA ALA A 29 -3.92 -2.48 2.61
C ALA A 29 -5.43 -2.38 2.73
N MET A 30 -6.00 -1.59 1.83
CA MET A 30 -7.44 -1.52 1.64
C MET A 30 -7.77 -2.31 0.38
N SER A 31 -8.90 -2.97 0.40
CA SER A 31 -9.53 -3.50 -0.80
C SER A 31 -9.99 -2.37 -1.72
N GLY A 32 -10.14 -2.65 -3.01
CA GLY A 32 -10.76 -1.71 -3.95
C GLY A 32 -12.17 -1.28 -3.50
N GLN A 33 -12.89 -2.18 -2.83
CA GLN A 33 -14.22 -1.95 -2.30
C GLN A 33 -14.21 -0.94 -1.16
N GLU A 34 -13.35 -1.10 -0.15
CA GLU A 34 -13.21 -0.15 0.97
C GLU A 34 -12.85 1.25 0.47
N VAL A 35 -11.92 1.34 -0.51
CA VAL A 35 -11.55 2.61 -1.15
C VAL A 35 -12.76 3.26 -1.82
N VAL A 36 -13.53 2.49 -2.61
CA VAL A 36 -14.71 3.01 -3.33
C VAL A 36 -15.80 3.44 -2.35
N GLU A 37 -16.09 2.62 -1.34
CA GLU A 37 -17.15 2.88 -0.37
C GLU A 37 -16.83 4.12 0.47
N HIS A 38 -15.69 4.16 1.14
CA HIS A 38 -15.36 5.25 2.05
C HIS A 38 -15.06 6.57 1.34
N ARG A 39 -14.54 6.54 0.11
CA ARG A 39 -14.25 7.78 -0.63
C ARG A 39 -15.49 8.42 -1.25
N LEU A 40 -16.44 7.61 -1.71
CA LEU A 40 -17.64 8.10 -2.41
C LEU A 40 -18.84 8.28 -1.50
N LYS A 41 -18.80 7.71 -0.29
CA LYS A 41 -19.80 7.98 0.75
C LYS A 41 -19.72 9.45 1.16
N GLU A 42 -20.88 10.11 1.22
CA GLU A 42 -21.02 11.40 1.86
C GLU A 42 -20.81 11.23 3.37
N PRO A 43 -19.80 11.88 3.98
CA PRO A 43 -19.51 11.68 5.39
C PRO A 43 -20.55 12.38 6.26
N LYS A 44 -21.22 11.61 7.13
CA LYS A 44 -22.24 12.12 8.06
C LYS A 44 -21.84 11.98 9.52
N THR A 45 -20.95 11.02 9.81
CA THR A 45 -20.45 10.72 11.15
C THR A 45 -18.95 10.99 11.25
N GLN A 46 -18.44 11.17 12.46
CA GLN A 46 -17.00 11.30 12.70
C GLN A 46 -16.22 10.09 12.12
N LEU A 47 -16.76 8.88 12.25
CA LEU A 47 -16.16 7.68 11.68
C LEU A 47 -16.06 7.75 10.15
N ASP A 48 -17.05 8.35 9.47
CA ASP A 48 -16.99 8.54 8.02
C ASP A 48 -15.87 9.50 7.60
N TYR A 49 -15.68 10.59 8.34
CA TYR A 49 -14.57 11.52 8.09
C TYR A 49 -13.22 10.84 8.28
N ILE A 50 -13.05 10.09 9.38
CA ILE A 50 -11.84 9.32 9.66
C ILE A 50 -11.56 8.31 8.54
N ASN A 51 -12.57 7.56 8.11
CA ASN A 51 -12.40 6.56 7.06
C ASN A 51 -12.08 7.19 5.71
N ARG A 52 -12.69 8.34 5.38
CA ARG A 52 -12.37 9.09 4.16
C ARG A 52 -10.93 9.60 4.19
N GLU A 53 -10.48 10.16 5.31
CA GLU A 53 -9.09 10.62 5.48
C GLU A 53 -8.09 9.47 5.36
N LYS A 54 -8.39 8.30 5.94
CA LYS A 54 -7.59 7.09 5.78
C LYS A 54 -7.45 6.70 4.30
N VAL A 55 -8.54 6.73 3.53
CA VAL A 55 -8.49 6.44 2.09
C VAL A 55 -7.65 7.48 1.34
N GLU A 56 -7.78 8.77 1.66
CA GLU A 56 -6.95 9.82 1.05
C GLU A 56 -5.46 9.58 1.31
N ALA A 57 -5.08 9.31 2.55
CA ALA A 57 -3.71 9.02 2.94
C ALA A 57 -3.19 7.77 2.22
N TYR A 58 -4.00 6.71 2.13
CA TYR A 58 -3.65 5.48 1.42
C TYR A 58 -3.41 5.73 -0.08
N LEU A 59 -4.32 6.46 -0.75
CA LEU A 59 -4.17 6.82 -2.17
C LEU A 59 -2.95 7.71 -2.42
N ASN A 60 -2.67 8.65 -1.50
CA ASN A 60 -1.47 9.48 -1.57
C ASN A 60 -0.20 8.64 -1.44
N GLY A 61 -0.15 7.68 -0.51
CA GLY A 61 0.98 6.76 -0.38
C GLY A 61 1.26 5.95 -1.66
N ILE A 62 0.20 5.46 -2.32
CA ILE A 62 0.34 4.75 -3.61
C ILE A 62 0.89 5.68 -4.70
N LYS A 63 0.32 6.89 -4.81
CA LYS A 63 0.73 7.89 -5.80
C LYS A 63 2.19 8.27 -5.61
N ASP A 64 2.56 8.70 -4.41
CA ASP A 64 3.90 9.20 -4.09
C ASP A 64 4.94 8.09 -4.24
N GLY A 65 4.60 6.87 -3.81
CA GLY A 65 5.48 5.72 -3.96
C GLY A 65 5.80 5.38 -5.41
N ALA A 66 4.87 5.59 -6.36
CA ALA A 66 5.02 5.17 -7.75
C ALA A 66 5.26 6.31 -8.76
N HIS A 67 5.17 7.57 -8.32
CA HIS A 67 5.31 8.73 -9.20
C HIS A 67 6.70 8.79 -9.82
N GLY A 68 6.77 9.19 -11.09
CA GLY A 68 8.03 9.28 -11.85
C GLY A 68 8.58 7.95 -12.35
N ARG A 69 8.06 6.81 -11.84
CA ARG A 69 8.50 5.45 -12.24
C ARG A 69 7.43 4.72 -13.03
N GLU A 70 6.20 4.74 -12.52
CA GLU A 70 5.09 4.01 -13.14
C GLU A 70 4.07 4.94 -13.78
N TRP A 71 3.86 6.10 -13.17
CA TRP A 71 2.94 7.12 -13.65
C TRP A 71 3.59 8.50 -13.48
N CYS A 72 3.29 9.44 -14.37
CA CYS A 72 3.91 10.76 -14.39
C CYS A 72 2.87 11.84 -14.66
N LEU A 73 2.85 12.86 -13.82
CA LEU A 73 1.94 13.98 -13.97
C LEU A 73 2.51 15.02 -14.94
N ALA A 74 1.90 15.17 -16.12
CA ALA A 74 2.35 16.13 -17.13
C ALA A 74 1.88 17.58 -16.86
N ARG A 75 0.81 17.75 -16.08
CA ARG A 75 0.24 19.05 -15.70
C ARG A 75 -0.22 19.01 -14.25
N PRO A 76 -0.08 20.10 -13.48
CA PRO A 76 -0.58 20.14 -12.10
C PRO A 76 -2.08 19.81 -12.04
N VAL A 77 -2.45 18.93 -11.12
CA VAL A 77 -3.85 18.56 -10.80
C VAL A 77 -3.96 18.57 -9.28
N LEU A 78 -5.08 19.06 -8.75
CA LEU A 78 -5.30 19.02 -7.31
C LEU A 78 -5.32 17.54 -6.83
N PRO A 79 -4.59 17.20 -5.76
CA PRO A 79 -4.49 15.81 -5.30
C PRO A 79 -5.84 15.14 -5.04
N ASP A 80 -6.82 15.88 -4.49
CA ASP A 80 -8.17 15.38 -4.21
C ASP A 80 -8.95 15.05 -5.49
N GLU A 81 -8.82 15.89 -6.52
CA GLU A 81 -9.46 15.65 -7.81
C GLU A 81 -8.91 14.39 -8.49
N LEU A 82 -7.59 14.18 -8.42
CA LEU A 82 -6.96 12.99 -8.94
C LEU A 82 -7.45 11.72 -8.22
N ASN A 83 -7.50 11.76 -6.88
CA ASN A 83 -7.98 10.64 -6.07
C ASN A 83 -9.44 10.31 -6.39
N LEU A 84 -10.32 11.32 -6.39
CA LEU A 84 -11.73 11.15 -6.75
C LEU A 84 -11.90 10.59 -8.17
N ALA A 85 -11.12 11.08 -9.13
CA ALA A 85 -11.21 10.64 -10.52
C ALA A 85 -10.75 9.20 -10.72
N VAL A 86 -9.75 8.73 -9.97
CA VAL A 86 -9.32 7.32 -9.96
C VAL A 86 -10.39 6.45 -9.34
N VAL A 87 -10.89 6.81 -8.15
CA VAL A 87 -11.89 5.99 -7.44
C VAL A 87 -13.19 5.85 -8.23
N ARG A 88 -13.70 6.95 -8.83
CA ARG A 88 -14.87 6.89 -9.72
C ARG A 88 -14.66 5.93 -10.88
N ARG A 89 -13.44 5.86 -11.42
CA ARG A 89 -13.11 4.96 -12.52
C ARG A 89 -13.01 3.51 -12.08
N LEU A 90 -12.45 3.24 -10.90
CA LEU A 90 -12.44 1.90 -10.32
C LEU A 90 -13.88 1.38 -10.17
N LYS A 91 -14.77 2.18 -9.55
CA LYS A 91 -16.20 1.85 -9.41
C LYS A 91 -16.87 1.57 -10.77
N ALA A 92 -16.53 2.34 -11.80
CA ALA A 92 -17.17 2.23 -13.10
C ALA A 92 -16.65 1.07 -13.97
N THR A 93 -15.45 0.55 -13.73
CA THR A 93 -14.78 -0.37 -14.68
C THR A 93 -14.35 -1.70 -14.11
N ARG A 94 -14.22 -1.82 -12.79
CA ARG A 94 -13.81 -3.07 -12.14
C ARG A 94 -15.02 -3.93 -11.81
N LYS A 95 -14.84 -5.25 -11.95
CA LYS A 95 -15.83 -6.23 -11.52
C LYS A 95 -15.91 -6.23 -9.98
N PRO A 96 -17.06 -6.57 -9.39
CA PRO A 96 -17.18 -6.66 -7.93
C PRO A 96 -16.17 -7.61 -7.29
N ALA A 97 -15.82 -8.71 -7.96
CA ALA A 97 -14.80 -9.65 -7.47
C ALA A 97 -13.40 -9.00 -7.43
N GLU A 98 -13.04 -8.20 -8.43
CA GLU A 98 -11.75 -7.50 -8.46
C GLU A 98 -11.66 -6.43 -7.37
N LEU A 99 -12.77 -5.77 -7.02
CA LEU A 99 -12.78 -4.77 -5.96
C LEU A 99 -12.56 -5.37 -4.57
N LYS A 100 -12.77 -6.67 -4.38
CA LYS A 100 -12.45 -7.33 -3.09
C LYS A 100 -10.95 -7.53 -2.89
N GLU A 101 -10.16 -7.43 -3.95
CA GLU A 101 -8.71 -7.54 -3.91
C GLU A 101 -8.05 -6.24 -3.44
N ASN A 102 -6.75 -6.30 -3.14
CA ASN A 102 -5.92 -5.15 -2.78
C ASN A 102 -6.07 -4.01 -3.80
N ALA A 103 -6.39 -2.80 -3.32
CA ALA A 103 -6.62 -1.63 -4.15
C ALA A 103 -5.36 -1.11 -4.84
N ALA A 104 -4.17 -1.26 -4.24
CA ALA A 104 -2.95 -0.63 -4.75
C ALA A 104 -2.63 -1.02 -6.22
N PRO A 105 -2.62 -2.31 -6.60
CA PRO A 105 -2.47 -2.71 -8.01
C PRO A 105 -3.53 -2.11 -8.93
N LEU A 106 -4.79 -2.01 -8.48
CA LEU A 106 -5.90 -1.48 -9.28
C LEU A 106 -5.75 0.04 -9.52
N VAL A 107 -5.38 0.77 -8.47
CA VAL A 107 -5.09 2.22 -8.50
C VAL A 107 -3.91 2.49 -9.42
N LEU A 108 -2.80 1.76 -9.26
CA LEU A 108 -1.62 1.91 -10.12
C LEU A 108 -1.94 1.59 -11.58
N ALA A 109 -2.71 0.53 -11.86
CA ALA A 109 -3.12 0.22 -13.23
C ALA A 109 -3.90 1.38 -13.87
N GLU A 110 -4.78 2.05 -13.11
CA GLU A 110 -5.52 3.20 -13.62
C GLU A 110 -4.63 4.45 -13.78
N LEU A 111 -3.72 4.71 -12.85
CA LEU A 111 -2.74 5.80 -12.95
C LEU A 111 -1.82 5.64 -14.16
N ARG A 112 -1.25 4.45 -14.36
CA ARG A 112 -0.40 4.12 -15.52
C ARG A 112 -1.14 4.31 -16.84
N ARG A 113 -2.43 3.94 -16.88
CA ARG A 113 -3.29 4.07 -18.06
C ARG A 113 -3.58 5.53 -18.42
N ARG A 114 -3.82 6.39 -17.41
CA ARG A 114 -4.16 7.81 -17.61
C ARG A 114 -2.96 8.72 -17.76
N PHE A 115 -1.89 8.44 -17.03
CA PHE A 115 -0.74 9.31 -16.86
C PHE A 115 0.56 8.53 -17.14
N PRO A 116 0.74 8.03 -18.38
CA PRO A 116 1.93 7.25 -18.70
C PRO A 116 3.18 8.12 -18.62
N CYS A 117 4.24 7.58 -18.02
CA CYS A 117 5.55 8.23 -18.05
C CYS A 117 6.11 8.31 -19.48
N PRO A 118 6.78 9.43 -19.84
CA PRO A 118 7.45 9.53 -21.13
C PRO A 118 8.55 8.46 -21.22
N LYS A 119 8.60 7.76 -22.35
CA LYS A 119 9.71 6.84 -22.60
C LYS A 119 11.01 7.64 -22.75
N PRO A 120 12.11 7.24 -22.08
CA PRO A 120 13.40 7.85 -22.32
C PRO A 120 13.73 7.69 -23.82
N GLY A 121 13.85 8.81 -24.54
CA GLY A 121 14.22 8.81 -25.97
C GLY A 121 13.34 9.62 -26.94
N LYS A 122 12.17 10.14 -26.54
CA LYS A 122 11.43 11.10 -27.38
C LYS A 122 11.66 12.54 -26.94
N LYS A 123 12.81 13.10 -27.33
CA LYS A 123 12.97 14.56 -27.42
C LYS A 123 11.85 15.08 -28.34
N LYS A 124 10.95 15.92 -27.82
CA LYS A 124 10.12 16.77 -28.67
C LYS A 124 11.08 17.73 -29.36
N ARG A 125 11.23 17.57 -30.67
CA ARG A 125 11.90 18.52 -31.55
C ARG A 125 11.01 19.74 -31.72
#